data_AF-A0A961A1B5-F1
#
_entry.id   AF-A0A961A1B5-F1
#
_cell.length_a   1.000
_cell.length_b   1.000
_cell.length_c   1.000
_cell.angle_alpha   90.00
_cell.angle_beta   90.00
_cell.angle_gamma   90.00
#
_symmetry.space_group_name_H-M   'P 1'
#
loop_
_entity.id
_entity.type
_entity.pdbx_description
1 polymer ?
#
loop_
_entity_poly.entity_id
_entity_poly.type
_entity_poly.pdbx_seq_one_letter_code
_entity_poly.pdbx_strand_id
1 'polypeptide(L)'
;AHAKALAQWIQSKKIDLVILDPVFKSSSGAQLFDSTKPLKDLLPLLKQVQVLSPNLEEARILSDSQEGSFKGLLKHLKKDATILLKGGHQKTGAWIEDSLISQKQYKTFRHRRLPGNPRGTGCRLGSYLLSYLLKGFSLEEAYQQSWGKLKNHFKNRRL
;
A
#
# COMPACT_ATOMS: atom_id res chain seq x y z
N ALA A 1 10.79 17.22 7.50
CA ALA A 1 11.05 17.10 8.96
C ALA A 1 10.33 15.89 9.58
N HIS A 2 9.01 15.72 9.39
CA HIS A 2 8.22 14.67 10.05
C HIS A 2 8.62 13.23 9.69
N ALA A 3 8.85 12.91 8.42
CA ALA A 3 9.24 11.56 8.00
C ALA A 3 10.56 11.10 8.67
N LYS A 4 11.53 12.02 8.82
CA LYS A 4 12.79 11.74 9.51
C LYS A 4 12.57 11.48 11.01
N ALA A 5 11.74 12.28 11.68
CA ALA A 5 11.42 12.09 13.09
C ALA A 5 10.71 10.75 13.34
N LEU A 6 9.71 10.42 12.51
CA LEU A 6 9.01 9.13 12.61
C LEU A 6 9.95 7.95 12.31
N ALA A 7 10.84 8.10 11.32
CA ALA A 7 11.88 7.11 11.02
C ALA A 7 12.80 6.86 12.23
N GLN A 8 13.25 7.91 12.92
CA GLN A 8 14.06 7.77 14.14
C GLN A 8 13.28 7.09 15.27
N TRP A 9 12.00 7.43 15.42
CA TRP A 9 11.14 6.82 16.43
C TRP A 9 10.95 5.31 16.17
N ILE A 10 10.62 4.90 14.94
CA ILE A 10 10.50 3.49 14.54
C ILE A 10 11.79 2.72 14.89
N GLN A 11 12.94 3.29 14.53
CA GLN A 11 14.24 2.70 14.81
C GLN A 11 14.49 2.55 16.32
N SER A 12 14.22 3.60 17.11
CA SER A 12 14.38 3.57 18.57
C SER A 12 13.51 2.54 19.27
N LYS A 13 12.32 2.25 18.71
CA LYS A 13 11.39 1.25 19.22
C LYS A 13 11.67 -0.16 18.70
N LYS A 14 12.67 -0.33 17.83
CA LYS A 14 13.04 -1.61 17.20
C LYS A 14 11.82 -2.30 16.55
N ILE A 15 11.01 -1.51 15.84
CA ILE A 15 9.83 -2.06 15.15
C ILE A 15 10.30 -2.77 13.88
N ASP A 16 10.06 -4.07 13.81
CA ASP A 16 10.52 -4.91 12.69
C ASP A 16 9.55 -5.00 11.52
N LEU A 17 8.27 -4.70 11.76
CA LEU A 17 7.19 -4.76 10.78
C LEU A 17 6.49 -3.40 10.63
N VAL A 18 6.69 -2.79 9.46
CA VAL A 18 6.21 -1.49 9.05
C VAL A 18 5.54 -1.64 7.70
N ILE A 19 4.25 -1.30 7.68
CA ILE A 19 3.46 -1.14 6.46
C ILE A 19 3.24 0.35 6.25
N LEU A 20 3.64 0.87 5.09
CA LEU A 20 3.45 2.27 4.73
C LEU A 20 2.36 2.38 3.66
N ASP A 21 1.29 3.11 3.97
CA ASP A 21 0.26 3.54 3.02
C ASP A 21 0.50 5.02 2.67
N PRO A 22 1.11 5.34 1.51
CA PRO A 22 1.51 6.70 1.17
C PRO A 22 0.31 7.53 0.66
N VAL A 23 -0.60 7.88 1.56
CA VAL A 23 -1.83 8.60 1.23
C VAL A 23 -1.53 10.05 0.83
N PHE A 24 -1.60 10.36 -0.47
CA PHE A 24 -1.36 11.73 -0.99
C PHE A 24 -2.62 12.55 -1.24
N LYS A 25 -3.76 11.88 -1.43
CA LYS A 25 -5.07 12.52 -1.62
C LYS A 25 -6.10 11.90 -0.67
N SER A 26 -6.99 12.73 -0.15
CA SER A 26 -8.10 12.27 0.66
C SER A 26 -9.16 11.59 -0.21
N SER A 27 -10.07 10.85 0.43
CA SER A 27 -11.26 10.33 -0.26
C SER A 27 -12.23 11.42 -0.73
N SER A 28 -12.05 12.69 -0.30
CA SER A 28 -12.77 13.87 -0.80
C SER A 28 -12.03 14.59 -1.93
N GLY A 29 -10.86 14.10 -2.35
CA GLY A 29 -10.04 14.70 -3.41
C GLY A 29 -9.09 15.80 -2.93
N ALA A 30 -9.11 16.14 -1.64
CA ALA A 30 -8.19 17.13 -1.07
C ALA A 30 -6.76 16.60 -1.10
N GLN A 31 -5.82 17.44 -1.52
CA GLN A 31 -4.40 17.11 -1.48
C GLN A 31 -3.93 17.08 -0.02
N LEU A 32 -3.46 15.91 0.43
CA LEU A 32 -2.97 15.71 1.81
C LEU A 32 -1.45 15.81 1.90
N PHE A 33 -0.77 15.70 0.76
CA PHE A 33 0.67 15.78 0.68
C PHE A 33 1.05 16.77 -0.42
N ASP A 34 1.52 17.94 0.02
CA ASP A 34 1.99 19.01 -0.87
C ASP A 34 3.52 19.04 -0.82
N SER A 35 4.14 18.25 -1.69
CA SER A 35 5.58 18.21 -1.86
C SER A 35 5.92 18.09 -3.34
N THR A 36 6.92 18.85 -3.76
CA THR A 36 7.50 18.76 -5.10
C THR A 36 8.46 17.58 -5.24
N LYS A 37 8.87 16.93 -4.13
CA LYS A 37 9.82 15.80 -4.12
C LYS A 37 9.39 14.70 -3.13
N PRO A 38 8.20 14.07 -3.33
CA PRO A 38 7.59 13.16 -2.38
C PRO A 38 8.44 11.93 -2.05
N LEU A 39 9.10 11.37 -3.06
CA LEU A 39 10.05 10.28 -2.84
C LEU A 39 11.15 10.70 -1.86
N LYS A 40 11.81 11.86 -2.10
CA LYS A 40 12.90 12.38 -1.29
C LYS A 40 12.48 12.60 0.17
N ASP A 41 11.29 13.14 0.37
CA ASP A 41 10.76 13.41 1.71
C ASP A 41 10.47 12.14 2.50
N LEU A 42 10.01 11.08 1.82
CA LEU A 42 9.70 9.79 2.43
C LEU A 42 10.88 8.84 2.52
N LEU A 43 12.01 9.11 1.84
CA LEU A 43 13.22 8.26 1.86
C LEU A 43 13.64 7.77 3.26
N PRO A 44 13.64 8.61 4.33
CA PRO A 44 13.99 8.14 5.67
C PRO A 44 13.06 7.05 6.21
N LEU A 45 11.77 7.11 5.86
CA LEU A 45 10.78 6.09 6.24
C LEU A 45 10.89 4.87 5.35
N LEU A 46 10.98 5.06 4.03
CA LEU A 46 10.98 3.99 3.03
C LEU A 46 12.04 2.92 3.35
N LYS A 47 13.23 3.33 3.79
CA LYS A 47 14.33 2.42 4.19
C LYS A 47 13.99 1.45 5.32
N GLN A 48 12.90 1.68 6.05
CA GLN A 48 12.45 0.85 7.18
C GLN A 48 11.17 0.06 6.85
N VAL A 49 10.58 0.25 5.68
CA VAL A 49 9.30 -0.33 5.29
C VAL A 49 9.47 -1.77 4.79
N GLN A 50 8.65 -2.68 5.29
CA GLN A 50 8.55 -4.07 4.80
C GLN A 50 7.50 -4.18 3.70
N VAL A 51 6.40 -3.44 3.82
CA VAL A 51 5.33 -3.41 2.82
C VAL A 51 4.99 -1.96 2.47
N LEU A 52 5.27 -1.54 1.25
CA LEU A 52 4.74 -0.28 0.70
C LEU A 52 3.41 -0.58 0.03
N SER A 53 2.34 0.13 0.33
CA SER A 53 1.00 -0.16 -0.17
C SER A 53 0.38 0.98 -0.99
N PRO A 54 1.03 1.47 -2.05
CA PRO A 54 0.51 2.60 -2.80
C PRO A 54 -0.65 2.16 -3.71
N ASN A 55 -1.57 3.06 -3.99
CA ASN A 55 -2.42 2.93 -5.17
C ASN A 55 -1.65 3.31 -6.45
N LEU A 56 -2.24 3.09 -7.62
CA LEU A 56 -1.60 3.38 -8.91
C LEU A 56 -1.16 4.84 -9.08
N GLU A 57 -1.91 5.81 -8.55
CA GLU A 57 -1.55 7.22 -8.63
C GLU A 57 -0.39 7.56 -7.69
N GLU A 58 -0.46 7.10 -6.44
CA GLU A 58 0.62 7.25 -5.45
C GLU A 58 1.91 6.59 -5.92
N ALA A 59 1.80 5.43 -6.58
CA ALA A 59 2.95 4.71 -7.13
C ALA A 59 3.64 5.50 -8.24
N ARG A 60 2.88 6.16 -9.14
CA ARG A 60 3.43 7.05 -10.19
C ARG A 60 4.13 8.26 -9.58
N ILE A 61 3.52 8.87 -8.56
CA ILE A 61 4.09 10.02 -7.85
C ILE A 61 5.41 9.63 -7.17
N LEU A 62 5.48 8.44 -6.57
CA LEU A 62 6.69 7.96 -5.91
C LEU A 62 7.79 7.50 -6.89
N SER A 63 7.42 6.93 -8.04
CA SER A 63 8.39 6.37 -8.98
C SER A 63 8.97 7.40 -9.94
N ASP A 64 8.35 8.58 -10.04
CA ASP A 64 8.62 9.58 -11.08
C ASP A 64 8.60 8.96 -12.50
N SER A 65 7.83 7.87 -12.65
CA SER A 65 7.75 7.07 -13.87
C SER A 65 6.30 6.93 -14.32
N GLN A 66 6.09 7.19 -15.61
CA GLN A 66 4.82 6.96 -16.32
C GLN A 66 4.66 5.49 -16.74
N GLU A 67 5.75 4.71 -16.77
CA GLU A 67 5.78 3.37 -17.38
C GLU A 67 5.75 2.24 -16.34
N GLY A 68 4.64 1.49 -16.39
CA GLY A 68 4.36 0.08 -16.05
C GLY A 68 5.04 -0.64 -14.87
N SER A 69 6.33 -0.42 -14.61
CA SER A 69 7.10 -1.20 -13.63
C SER A 69 7.49 -0.35 -12.41
N PHE A 70 6.75 -0.54 -11.33
CA PHE A 70 7.06 0.06 -10.02
C PHE A 70 8.19 -0.66 -9.27
N LYS A 71 8.84 -1.66 -9.89
CA LYS A 71 9.96 -2.42 -9.29
C LYS A 71 11.12 -1.51 -8.88
N GLY A 72 11.31 -0.38 -9.57
CA GLY A 72 12.31 0.63 -9.24
C GLY A 72 12.17 1.21 -7.82
N LEU A 73 10.97 1.22 -7.24
CA LEU A 73 10.75 1.68 -5.87
C LEU A 73 11.41 0.77 -4.83
N LEU A 74 11.61 -0.52 -5.14
CA LEU A 74 12.23 -1.48 -4.23
C LEU A 74 13.64 -1.07 -3.79
N LYS A 75 14.37 -0.29 -4.62
CA LYS A 75 15.72 0.21 -4.28
C LYS A 75 15.72 1.19 -3.11
N HIS A 76 14.57 1.76 -2.76
CA HIS A 76 14.39 2.70 -1.66
C HIS A 76 13.82 2.07 -0.39
N LEU A 77 13.41 0.80 -0.46
CA LEU A 77 12.79 0.06 0.64
C LEU A 77 13.82 -0.76 1.42
N LYS A 78 13.40 -1.32 2.58
CA LYS A 78 14.23 -2.30 3.31
C LYS A 78 14.49 -3.53 2.41
N LYS A 79 15.57 -4.25 2.69
CA LYS A 79 15.86 -5.55 2.06
C LYS A 79 14.64 -6.49 2.19
N ASP A 80 14.35 -7.23 1.12
CA ASP A 80 13.22 -8.16 1.00
C ASP A 80 11.82 -7.53 1.16
N ALA A 81 11.72 -6.19 1.09
CA ALA A 81 10.43 -5.51 1.08
C ALA A 81 9.60 -5.84 -0.17
N THR A 82 8.29 -5.67 -0.03
CA THR A 82 7.31 -5.88 -1.11
C THR A 82 6.45 -4.64 -1.29
N ILE A 83 6.09 -4.36 -2.54
CA ILE A 83 5.10 -3.33 -2.90
C ILE A 83 3.76 -4.03 -3.13
N LEU A 84 2.73 -3.66 -2.36
CA LEU A 84 1.34 -3.98 -2.62
C LEU A 84 0.73 -2.85 -3.46
N LEU A 85 0.82 -2.97 -4.78
CA LEU A 85 0.24 -2.02 -5.72
C LEU A 85 -1.27 -2.24 -5.80
N LYS A 86 -2.05 -1.27 -5.33
CA LYS A 86 -3.52 -1.30 -5.38
C LYS A 86 -4.05 -0.67 -6.66
N GLY A 87 -4.98 -1.34 -7.34
CA GLY A 87 -5.71 -0.78 -8.49
C GLY A 87 -4.92 -0.65 -9.78
N GLY A 88 -4.06 -1.63 -10.08
CA GLY A 88 -3.38 -1.76 -11.37
C GLY A 88 -4.34 -1.88 -12.56
N HIS A 89 -3.83 -1.54 -13.76
CA HIS A 89 -4.39 -1.60 -15.14
C HIS A 89 -5.85 -1.19 -15.43
N GLN A 90 -6.77 -1.09 -14.47
CA GLN A 90 -8.20 -0.87 -14.73
C GLN A 90 -8.79 0.24 -13.84
N LYS A 91 -8.86 1.45 -14.41
CA LYS A 91 -9.60 2.58 -13.81
C LYS A 91 -11.11 2.36 -13.82
N THR A 92 -11.61 1.64 -14.83
CA THR A 92 -13.04 1.39 -15.08
C THR A 92 -13.32 -0.11 -15.08
N GLY A 93 -14.60 -0.48 -14.93
CA GLY A 93 -15.03 -1.88 -14.96
C GLY A 93 -15.25 -2.54 -13.59
N ALA A 94 -15.83 -3.74 -13.65
CA ALA A 94 -16.25 -4.51 -12.48
C ALA A 94 -15.10 -5.22 -11.76
N TRP A 95 -13.93 -5.30 -12.39
CA TRP A 95 -12.75 -5.99 -11.88
C TRP A 95 -11.61 -4.99 -11.64
N ILE A 96 -10.79 -5.32 -10.65
CA ILE A 96 -9.59 -4.58 -10.28
C ILE A 96 -8.49 -5.59 -9.98
N GLU A 97 -7.25 -5.18 -10.22
CA GLU A 97 -6.07 -5.99 -10.01
C GLU A 97 -5.14 -5.31 -9.01
N ASP A 98 -4.78 -6.05 -7.97
CA ASP A 98 -3.76 -5.65 -7.02
C ASP A 98 -2.55 -6.56 -7.20
N SER A 99 -1.34 -6.03 -7.08
CA SER A 99 -0.10 -6.79 -7.33
C SER A 99 0.86 -6.71 -6.16
N LEU A 100 1.42 -7.85 -5.77
CA LEU A 100 2.59 -7.95 -4.90
C LEU A 100 3.85 -7.99 -5.76
N ILE A 101 4.73 -7.01 -5.57
CA ILE A 101 5.94 -6.81 -6.35
C ILE A 101 7.14 -6.81 -5.39
N SER A 102 8.03 -7.79 -5.54
CA SER A 102 9.30 -7.87 -4.79
C SER A 102 10.45 -8.16 -5.74
N GLN A 103 11.67 -8.31 -5.21
CA GLN A 103 12.81 -8.72 -6.02
C GLN A 103 12.66 -10.15 -6.57
N LYS A 104 11.97 -11.01 -5.81
CA LYS A 104 11.85 -12.46 -6.07
C LYS A 104 10.53 -12.84 -6.74
N GLN A 105 9.50 -12.02 -6.61
CA GLN A 105 8.14 -12.39 -6.99
C GLN A 105 7.37 -11.21 -7.57
N TYR A 106 6.55 -11.52 -8.57
CA TYR A 106 5.47 -10.68 -9.05
C TYR A 106 4.18 -11.51 -9.04
N LYS A 107 3.20 -11.14 -8.22
CA LYS A 107 1.94 -11.88 -8.09
C LYS A 107 0.76 -10.92 -8.18
N THR A 108 -0.21 -11.24 -9.03
CA THR A 108 -1.42 -10.42 -9.20
C THR A 108 -2.64 -11.14 -8.64
N PHE A 109 -3.52 -10.36 -8.02
CA PHE A 109 -4.81 -10.78 -7.47
C PHE A 109 -5.92 -10.01 -8.17
N ARG A 110 -6.76 -10.73 -8.90
CA ARG A 110 -7.92 -10.15 -9.58
C ARG A 110 -9.18 -10.33 -8.73
N HIS A 111 -9.91 -9.26 -8.48
CA HIS A 111 -11.14 -9.30 -7.69
C HIS A 111 -12.16 -8.27 -8.17
N ARG A 112 -13.42 -8.45 -7.74
CA ARG A 112 -14.49 -7.50 -8.07
C ARG A 112 -14.30 -6.20 -7.29
N ARG A 113 -14.56 -5.07 -7.95
CA ARG A 113 -14.64 -3.74 -7.34
C ARG A 113 -15.73 -3.75 -6.27
N LEU A 114 -15.45 -3.13 -5.12
CA LEU A 114 -16.44 -2.95 -4.06
C LEU A 114 -17.51 -1.94 -4.51
N PRO A 115 -18.80 -2.18 -4.24
CA PRO A 115 -19.87 -1.26 -4.62
C PRO A 115 -19.83 0.02 -3.76
N GLY A 116 -20.35 1.14 -4.31
CA GLY A 116 -20.69 2.34 -3.52
C GLY A 116 -19.51 3.27 -3.15
N ASN A 117 -18.41 3.26 -3.91
CA ASN A 117 -17.22 4.10 -3.67
C ASN A 117 -16.82 4.18 -2.18
N PRO A 118 -16.55 3.02 -1.54
CA PRO A 118 -16.36 2.96 -0.10
C PRO A 118 -15.12 3.74 0.33
N ARG A 119 -15.30 4.61 1.33
CA ARG A 119 -14.20 5.37 1.96
C ARG A 119 -13.42 4.49 2.95
N GLY A 120 -12.11 4.74 3.05
CA GLY A 120 -11.24 4.06 4.01
C GLY A 120 -10.94 2.58 3.72
N THR A 121 -11.13 2.12 2.48
CA THR A 121 -10.74 0.75 2.07
C THR A 121 -9.25 0.51 2.24
N GLY A 122 -8.41 1.49 1.89
CA GLY A 122 -6.95 1.41 2.00
C GLY A 122 -6.47 1.19 3.44
N CYS A 123 -6.85 2.09 4.36
CA CYS A 123 -6.45 1.96 5.76
C CYS A 123 -6.95 0.66 6.38
N ARG A 124 -8.19 0.26 6.07
CA ARG A 124 -8.80 -0.97 6.61
C ARG A 124 -8.10 -2.22 6.06
N LEU A 125 -7.72 -2.22 4.78
CA LEU A 125 -6.88 -3.27 4.18
C LEU A 125 -5.52 -3.32 4.89
N GLY A 126 -4.87 -2.18 5.11
CA GLY A 126 -3.59 -2.10 5.83
C GLY A 126 -3.66 -2.65 7.26
N SER A 127 -4.73 -2.34 8.02
CA SER A 127 -4.93 -2.87 9.37
C SER A 127 -5.14 -4.39 9.39
N TYR A 128 -5.93 -4.93 8.46
CA TYR A 128 -6.09 -6.38 8.34
C TYR A 128 -4.78 -7.05 7.92
N LEU A 129 -4.06 -6.45 6.97
CA LEU A 129 -2.79 -6.98 6.48
C LEU A 129 -1.77 -7.09 7.62
N LEU A 130 -1.61 -6.01 8.40
CA LEU A 130 -0.76 -6.01 9.59
C LEU A 130 -1.18 -7.10 10.58
N SER A 131 -2.48 -7.22 10.84
CA SER A 131 -3.00 -8.22 11.79
C SER A 131 -2.70 -9.66 11.37
N TYR A 132 -2.79 -9.98 10.07
CA TYR A 132 -2.49 -11.31 9.57
C TYR A 132 -0.98 -11.58 9.50
N LEU A 133 -0.17 -10.59 9.13
CA LEU A 133 1.28 -10.72 9.16
C LEU A 133 1.80 -10.99 10.58
N LEU A 134 1.26 -10.29 11.59
CA LEU A 134 1.59 -10.54 13.00
C LEU A 134 1.15 -11.93 13.50
N LYS A 135 0.20 -12.57 12.81
CA LYS A 135 -0.22 -13.95 13.09
C LYS A 135 0.64 -15.01 12.38
N GLY A 136 1.70 -14.59 11.68
CA GLY A 136 2.63 -15.49 11.00
C GLY A 136 2.21 -15.92 9.60
N PHE A 137 1.17 -15.31 9.02
CA PHE A 137 0.78 -15.57 7.64
C PHE A 137 1.83 -15.00 6.67
N SER A 138 2.04 -15.67 5.54
CA SER A 138 2.79 -15.07 4.43
C SER A 138 2.06 -13.83 3.90
N LEU A 139 2.78 -12.95 3.19
CA LEU A 139 2.17 -11.74 2.65
C LEU A 139 1.04 -12.02 1.64
N GLU A 140 1.16 -13.08 0.85
CA GLU A 140 0.11 -13.53 -0.07
C GLU A 140 -1.14 -13.99 0.68
N GLU A 141 -0.99 -14.86 1.69
CA GLU A 141 -2.13 -15.31 2.50
C GLU A 141 -2.75 -14.16 3.30
N ALA A 142 -1.91 -13.30 3.89
CA ALA A 142 -2.34 -12.12 4.63
C ALA A 142 -3.16 -11.18 3.75
N TYR A 143 -2.73 -10.97 2.49
CA TYR A 143 -3.49 -10.18 1.52
C TYR A 143 -4.85 -10.81 1.20
N GLN A 144 -4.87 -12.11 0.87
CA GLN A 144 -6.11 -12.82 0.54
C GLN A 144 -7.12 -12.78 1.70
N GLN A 145 -6.66 -13.02 2.93
CA GLN A 145 -7.50 -12.97 4.12
C GLN A 145 -8.01 -11.54 4.40
N SER A 146 -7.15 -10.54 4.23
CA SER A 146 -7.51 -9.13 4.40
C SER A 146 -8.57 -8.70 3.39
N TRP A 147 -8.42 -9.10 2.12
CA TRP A 147 -9.41 -8.84 1.09
C TRP A 147 -10.75 -9.54 1.39
N GLY A 148 -10.71 -10.79 1.86
CA GLY A 148 -11.91 -11.51 2.31
C GLY A 148 -12.66 -10.78 3.42
N LYS A 149 -11.95 -10.27 4.43
CA LYS A 149 -12.53 -9.46 5.52
C LYS A 149 -13.11 -8.14 5.00
N LEU A 150 -12.38 -7.45 4.13
CA LEU A 150 -12.83 -6.19 3.54
C LEU A 150 -14.12 -6.38 2.73
N LYS A 151 -14.18 -7.43 1.90
CA LYS A 151 -15.37 -7.79 1.11
C LYS A 151 -16.58 -8.05 2.00
N ASN A 152 -16.41 -8.80 3.08
CA ASN A 152 -17.51 -9.11 4.00
C ASN A 152 -17.99 -7.84 4.75
N HIS A 153 -17.06 -6.96 5.13
CA HIS A 153 -17.40 -5.69 5.78
C HIS A 153 -18.35 -4.84 4.92
N PHE A 154 -18.07 -4.72 3.62
CA PHE A 154 -18.90 -3.90 2.72
C PHE A 154 -20.13 -4.62 2.18
N LYS A 155 -20.16 -5.97 2.14
CA LYS A 155 -21.39 -6.73 1.87
C LYS A 155 -22.44 -6.52 2.96
N ASN A 156 -22.01 -6.55 4.22
CA ASN A 156 -22.89 -6.44 5.38
C ASN A 156 -23.33 -4.99 5.68
N ARG A 157 -22.79 -4.01 4.94
CA ARG A 157 -23.15 -2.58 5.01
C ARG A 157 -24.09 -2.14 3.88
N ARG A 158 -24.81 -3.07 3.24
CA ARG A 158 -25.98 -2.71 2.43
C ARG A 158 -27.01 -2.03 3.35
N LEU A 159 -26.90 -0.71 3.44
CA LEU A 159 -28.01 0.22 3.58
C LEU A 159 -28.68 0.32 2.21
#